data_AF-A0A3D3DL97-F1
#
_entry.id   AF-A0A3D3DL97-F1
#
_cell.length_a   1.000
_cell.length_b   1.000
_cell.length_c   1.000
_cell.angle_alpha   90.00
_cell.angle_beta   90.00
_cell.angle_gamma   90.00
#
_symmetry.space_group_name_H-M   'P 1'
#
loop_
_entity.id
_entity.type
_entity.pdbx_description
1 polymer ?
#
loop_
_entity_poly.entity_id
_entity_poly.type
_entity_poly.pdbx_seq_one_letter_code
_entity_poly.pdbx_strand_id
1 'polypeptide(L)'
;WLYDLFGRTSGDYALMSKPFWYYAVALLQVNAPWILLAPVAFAATWRTALYDRESPERFLWLWAFSIPVVLSFFSGKHHHYLLHSVAPWAILAALGLKQMASRLLAVCRSPRVTASILFGALAVIYGGLLLNHKTVHHDDGKFIQTIADAYPSGPFLVDHSITDDLKGLQILFYLPQEHTRGLHNLSFLKAKAITQDRVYVITEQGRRDDLANFGDVTQLLQSRKTGRQSDPAALLTLFELIYHDGLDRVSTEGLVITPMQAMFRAPGPDL
;
A
#
# COMPACT_ATOMS: atom_id res chain seq x y z
N TRP A 1 -6.42 -6.12 -23.46
CA TRP A 1 -7.71 -6.40 -22.82
C TRP A 1 -7.87 -7.88 -22.49
N LEU A 2 -7.81 -8.80 -23.47
CA LEU A 2 -7.82 -10.26 -23.23
C LEU A 2 -6.70 -10.73 -22.27
N TYR A 3 -5.47 -10.27 -22.47
CA TYR A 3 -4.33 -10.61 -21.59
C TYR A 3 -4.53 -10.14 -20.14
N ASP A 4 -5.13 -8.95 -19.95
CA ASP A 4 -5.33 -8.33 -18.63
C ASP A 4 -6.55 -8.94 -17.90
N LEU A 5 -7.60 -9.32 -18.64
CA LEU A 5 -8.78 -9.98 -18.08
C LEU A 5 -8.47 -11.44 -17.73
N PHE A 6 -7.93 -12.21 -18.67
CA PHE A 6 -7.65 -13.63 -18.48
C PHE A 6 -6.44 -13.87 -17.59
N GLY A 7 -5.37 -13.06 -17.70
CA GLY A 7 -4.20 -13.16 -16.82
C GLY A 7 -4.52 -12.93 -15.33
N ARG A 8 -5.51 -12.08 -15.03
CA ARG A 8 -6.01 -11.88 -13.65
C ARG A 8 -6.82 -13.07 -13.14
N THR A 9 -7.44 -13.84 -14.03
CA THR A 9 -8.19 -15.04 -13.66
C THR A 9 -7.30 -16.29 -13.59
N SER A 10 -6.32 -16.44 -14.49
CA SER A 10 -5.44 -17.62 -14.58
C SER A 10 -4.36 -17.67 -13.51
N GLY A 11 -3.97 -16.51 -12.95
CA GLY A 11 -2.92 -16.41 -11.95
C GLY A 11 -1.52 -16.15 -12.51
N ASP A 12 -1.39 -15.89 -13.81
CA ASP A 12 -0.11 -15.56 -14.46
C ASP A 12 0.46 -14.20 -13.99
N TYR A 13 -0.34 -13.37 -13.33
CA TYR A 13 0.13 -12.17 -12.62
C TYR A 13 0.62 -12.50 -11.20
N ALA A 14 1.87 -12.93 -11.08
CA ALA A 14 2.53 -13.21 -9.80
C ALA A 14 2.43 -12.04 -8.79
N LEU A 15 2.45 -10.79 -9.26
CA LEU A 15 2.35 -9.59 -8.43
C LEU A 15 0.98 -9.42 -7.74
N MET A 16 -0.10 -9.90 -8.37
CA MET A 16 -1.47 -9.81 -7.84
C MET A 16 -1.97 -11.11 -7.18
N SER A 17 -1.23 -12.21 -7.33
CA SER A 17 -1.56 -13.48 -6.69
C SER A 17 -1.47 -13.34 -5.16
N LYS A 18 -2.60 -13.54 -4.50
CA LYS A 18 -2.73 -13.52 -3.04
C LYS A 18 -3.41 -14.80 -2.57
N PRO A 19 -3.09 -15.28 -1.35
CA PRO A 19 -3.64 -16.53 -0.83
C PRO A 19 -5.17 -16.51 -0.78
N PHE A 20 -5.79 -17.68 -0.77
CA PHE A 20 -7.25 -17.84 -0.71
C PHE A 20 -7.88 -17.06 0.46
N TRP A 21 -7.23 -17.02 1.62
CA TRP A 21 -7.71 -16.30 2.82
C TRP A 21 -7.43 -14.79 2.82
N TYR A 22 -6.91 -14.21 1.74
CA TYR A 22 -6.62 -12.77 1.63
C TYR A 22 -7.82 -11.90 2.04
N TYR A 23 -9.02 -12.22 1.54
CA TYR A 23 -10.22 -11.44 1.83
C TYR A 23 -10.72 -11.60 3.26
N ALA A 24 -10.42 -12.70 3.94
CA ALA A 24 -10.76 -12.83 5.36
C ALA A 24 -10.01 -11.77 6.19
N VAL A 25 -8.70 -11.59 5.93
CA VAL A 25 -7.89 -10.58 6.63
C VAL A 25 -8.30 -9.17 6.22
N ALA A 26 -8.48 -8.92 4.91
CA ALA A 26 -8.86 -7.61 4.41
C ALA A 26 -10.25 -7.17 4.92
N LEU A 27 -11.18 -8.11 5.09
CA LEU A 27 -12.51 -7.84 5.62
C LEU A 27 -12.48 -7.33 7.06
N LEU A 28 -11.58 -7.88 7.89
CA LEU A 28 -11.37 -7.39 9.26
C LEU A 28 -10.87 -5.94 9.26
N GLN A 29 -9.97 -5.60 8.33
CA GLN A 29 -9.39 -4.26 8.23
C GLN A 29 -10.41 -3.24 7.71
N VAL A 30 -11.12 -3.57 6.63
CA VAL A 30 -12.10 -2.68 5.98
C VAL A 30 -13.30 -2.39 6.90
N ASN A 31 -13.69 -3.36 7.73
CA ASN A 31 -14.80 -3.19 8.68
C ASN A 31 -14.35 -2.81 10.09
N ALA A 32 -13.05 -2.59 10.33
CA ALA A 32 -12.60 -2.11 11.62
C ALA A 32 -13.17 -0.71 11.91
N PRO A 33 -13.58 -0.40 13.14
CA PRO A 33 -13.62 -1.28 14.32
C PRO A 33 -14.91 -2.11 14.45
N TRP A 34 -15.92 -1.84 13.61
CA TRP A 34 -17.27 -2.42 13.70
C TRP A 34 -17.32 -3.95 13.57
N ILE A 35 -16.30 -4.55 12.95
CA ILE A 35 -16.16 -6.01 12.84
C ILE A 35 -16.17 -6.72 14.20
N LEU A 36 -15.77 -6.03 15.27
CA LEU A 36 -15.81 -6.54 16.64
C LEU A 36 -17.24 -6.87 17.11
N LEU A 37 -18.26 -6.27 16.49
CA LEU A 37 -19.67 -6.51 16.79
C LEU A 37 -20.24 -7.70 16.01
N ALA A 38 -19.53 -8.20 14.99
CA ALA A 38 -20.02 -9.28 14.14
C ALA A 38 -20.32 -10.59 14.91
N PRO A 39 -19.50 -11.05 15.88
CA PRO A 39 -19.83 -12.25 16.65
C PRO A 39 -21.16 -12.13 17.41
N VAL A 40 -21.46 -10.94 17.95
CA VAL A 40 -22.73 -10.70 18.64
C VAL A 40 -23.89 -10.68 17.66
N ALA A 41 -23.70 -10.04 16.50
CA ALA A 41 -24.69 -10.03 15.43
C ALA A 41 -25.02 -11.45 14.93
N PHE A 42 -24.01 -12.28 14.72
CA PHE A 42 -24.19 -13.68 14.32
C PHE A 42 -24.91 -14.48 15.41
N ALA A 43 -24.51 -14.34 16.67
CA ALA A 43 -25.21 -15.00 17.78
C ALA A 43 -26.68 -14.53 17.94
N ALA A 44 -26.99 -13.29 17.57
CA ALA A 44 -28.36 -12.77 17.61
C ALA A 44 -29.22 -13.26 16.44
N THR A 45 -28.63 -13.51 15.27
CA THR A 45 -29.36 -13.76 14.02
C THR A 45 -29.22 -15.19 13.46
N TRP A 46 -28.37 -16.05 14.04
CA TRP A 46 -28.08 -17.37 13.44
C TRP A 46 -29.30 -18.26 13.27
N ARG A 47 -30.25 -18.24 14.22
CA ARG A 47 -31.45 -19.09 14.14
C ARG A 47 -32.34 -18.68 12.98
N THR A 48 -32.64 -17.39 12.86
CA THR A 48 -33.46 -16.88 11.76
C THR A 48 -32.74 -17.04 10.43
N ALA A 49 -31.45 -16.71 10.36
CA ALA A 49 -30.67 -16.83 9.13
C ALA A 49 -30.56 -18.28 8.60
N LEU A 50 -30.44 -19.29 9.47
CA LEU A 50 -30.23 -20.68 9.05
C LEU A 50 -31.54 -21.46 8.86
N TYR A 51 -32.53 -21.26 9.72
CA TYR A 51 -33.76 -22.06 9.72
C TYR A 51 -34.92 -21.41 8.96
N ASP A 52 -34.99 -20.08 8.89
CA ASP A 52 -36.06 -19.37 8.18
C ASP A 52 -35.60 -18.96 6.78
N ARG A 53 -36.25 -19.53 5.76
CA ARG A 53 -35.92 -19.34 4.35
C ARG A 53 -36.29 -17.96 3.83
N GLU A 54 -37.29 -17.32 4.41
CA GLU A 54 -37.81 -16.02 3.94
C GLU A 54 -37.30 -14.85 4.81
N SER A 55 -36.40 -15.13 5.75
CA SER A 55 -35.88 -14.11 6.65
C SER A 55 -34.93 -13.12 5.96
N PRO A 56 -35.04 -11.81 6.28
CA PRO A 56 -34.08 -10.81 5.79
C PRO A 56 -32.67 -11.06 6.35
N GLU A 57 -32.54 -11.70 7.52
CA GLU A 57 -31.26 -12.09 8.10
C GLU A 57 -30.52 -13.11 7.23
N ARG A 58 -31.23 -14.08 6.64
CA ARG A 58 -30.63 -15.03 5.71
C ARG A 58 -30.05 -14.34 4.48
N PHE A 59 -30.82 -13.42 3.89
CA PHE A 59 -30.33 -12.61 2.77
C PHE A 59 -29.08 -11.82 3.16
N LEU A 60 -29.11 -11.20 4.35
CA LEU A 60 -27.99 -10.40 4.86
C LEU A 60 -26.71 -11.23 5.03
N TRP A 61 -26.81 -12.46 5.57
CA TRP A 61 -25.67 -13.37 5.69
C TRP A 61 -25.14 -13.80 4.33
N LEU A 62 -26.02 -14.19 3.40
CA LEU A 62 -25.61 -14.56 2.05
C LEU A 62 -24.92 -13.39 1.33
N TRP A 63 -25.43 -12.18 1.48
CA TRP A 63 -24.81 -10.99 0.92
C TRP A 63 -23.44 -10.70 1.57
N ALA A 64 -23.35 -10.75 2.90
CA ALA A 64 -22.11 -10.52 3.63
C ALA A 64 -20.99 -11.48 3.24
N PHE A 65 -21.31 -12.76 3.01
CA PHE A 65 -20.31 -13.79 2.74
C PHE A 65 -20.08 -14.08 1.26
N SER A 66 -21.08 -13.91 0.39
CA SER A 66 -20.94 -14.23 -1.05
C SER A 66 -19.77 -13.51 -1.71
N ILE A 67 -19.62 -12.21 -1.44
CA ILE A 67 -18.56 -11.38 -2.05
C ILE A 67 -17.15 -11.87 -1.65
N PRO A 68 -16.76 -11.91 -0.37
CA PRO A 68 -15.43 -12.37 0.00
C PRO A 68 -15.19 -13.83 -0.40
N VAL A 69 -16.19 -14.71 -0.31
CA VAL A 69 -16.05 -16.13 -0.68
C VAL A 69 -15.82 -16.29 -2.18
N VAL A 70 -16.65 -15.67 -3.02
CA VAL A 70 -16.53 -15.78 -4.49
C VAL A 70 -15.20 -15.17 -4.95
N LEU A 71 -14.85 -13.98 -4.45
CA LEU A 71 -13.60 -13.32 -4.84
C LEU A 71 -12.35 -14.07 -4.36
N SER A 72 -12.44 -14.83 -3.27
CA SER A 72 -11.33 -15.65 -2.78
C SER A 72 -10.86 -16.73 -3.76
N PHE A 73 -11.73 -17.18 -4.68
CA PHE A 73 -11.37 -18.14 -5.73
C PHE A 73 -10.61 -17.54 -6.92
N PHE A 74 -10.61 -16.21 -7.08
CA PHE A 74 -9.91 -15.55 -8.18
C PHE A 74 -8.48 -15.14 -7.80
N SER A 75 -7.56 -15.20 -8.77
CA SER A 75 -6.14 -14.89 -8.53
C SER A 75 -5.85 -13.39 -8.40
N GLY A 76 -6.47 -12.54 -9.21
CA GLY A 76 -6.30 -11.08 -9.21
C GLY A 76 -7.02 -10.38 -8.05
N LYS A 77 -6.50 -10.52 -6.83
CA LYS A 77 -7.17 -10.00 -5.62
C LYS A 77 -6.80 -8.54 -5.33
N HIS A 78 -7.80 -7.68 -5.18
CA HIS A 78 -7.67 -6.33 -4.62
C HIS A 78 -8.65 -6.09 -3.48
N HIS A 79 -8.19 -5.43 -2.41
CA HIS A 79 -9.01 -5.10 -1.24
C HIS A 79 -10.22 -4.21 -1.56
N HIS A 80 -10.14 -3.34 -2.58
CA HIS A 80 -11.27 -2.50 -3.00
C HIS A 80 -12.50 -3.28 -3.45
N TYR A 81 -12.35 -4.54 -3.88
CA TYR A 81 -13.50 -5.38 -4.24
C TYR A 81 -14.40 -5.69 -3.04
N LEU A 82 -13.89 -5.58 -1.81
CA LEU A 82 -14.70 -5.71 -0.60
C LEU A 82 -15.60 -4.50 -0.34
N LEU A 83 -15.50 -3.41 -1.09
CA LEU A 83 -16.38 -2.24 -0.92
C LEU A 83 -17.87 -2.65 -1.01
N HIS A 84 -18.20 -3.60 -1.89
CA HIS A 84 -19.55 -4.14 -2.03
C HIS A 84 -20.02 -4.95 -0.82
N SER A 85 -19.09 -5.45 0.01
CA SER A 85 -19.40 -6.16 1.26
C SER A 85 -19.52 -5.22 2.46
N VAL A 86 -19.09 -3.96 2.37
CA VAL A 86 -19.13 -3.04 3.53
C VAL A 86 -20.56 -2.84 4.05
N ALA A 87 -21.54 -2.67 3.15
CA ALA A 87 -22.93 -2.44 3.52
C ALA A 87 -23.55 -3.57 4.37
N PRO A 88 -23.53 -4.85 3.94
CA PRO A 88 -24.12 -5.92 4.75
C PRO A 88 -23.39 -6.11 6.08
N TRP A 89 -22.07 -5.92 6.11
CA TRP A 89 -21.30 -6.01 7.36
C TRP A 89 -21.59 -4.86 8.32
N ALA A 90 -21.85 -3.64 7.82
CA ALA A 90 -22.29 -2.52 8.64
C ALA A 90 -23.68 -2.76 9.25
N ILE A 91 -24.61 -3.34 8.49
CA ILE A 91 -25.95 -3.70 9.00
C ILE A 91 -25.83 -4.77 10.08
N LEU A 92 -25.02 -5.82 9.87
CA LEU A 92 -24.74 -6.83 10.89
C LEU A 92 -24.16 -6.18 12.16
N ALA A 93 -23.16 -5.31 12.02
CA ALA A 93 -22.58 -4.60 13.16
C ALA A 93 -23.62 -3.79 13.93
N ALA A 94 -24.56 -3.12 13.25
CA ALA A 94 -25.65 -2.39 13.88
C ALA A 94 -26.60 -3.31 14.67
N LEU A 95 -26.90 -4.52 14.16
CA LEU A 95 -27.68 -5.53 14.89
C LEU A 95 -26.94 -6.02 16.14
N GLY A 96 -25.63 -6.26 16.03
CA GLY A 96 -24.77 -6.57 17.18
C GLY A 96 -24.78 -5.46 18.22
N LEU A 97 -24.65 -4.20 17.79
CA LEU A 97 -24.70 -3.03 18.67
C LEU A 97 -26.06 -2.93 19.39
N LYS A 98 -27.16 -3.10 18.65
CA LYS A 98 -28.52 -3.09 19.21
C LYS A 98 -28.68 -4.15 20.31
N GLN A 99 -28.17 -5.36 20.07
CA GLN A 99 -28.24 -6.46 21.03
C GLN A 99 -27.39 -6.21 22.29
N MET A 100 -26.22 -5.57 22.15
CA MET A 100 -25.39 -5.18 23.30
C MET A 100 -26.04 -4.02 24.07
N ALA A 101 -26.55 -3.03 23.35
CA ALA A 101 -27.20 -1.86 23.93
C ALA A 101 -28.43 -2.24 24.74
N SER A 102 -29.28 -3.17 24.27
CA SER A 102 -30.46 -3.61 25.02
C SER A 102 -30.09 -4.27 26.34
N ARG A 103 -29.04 -5.09 26.36
CA ARG A 103 -28.53 -5.76 27.58
C ARG A 103 -27.92 -4.76 28.55
N LEU A 104 -27.11 -3.83 28.06
CA LEU A 104 -26.50 -2.80 28.91
C LEU A 104 -27.51 -1.78 29.41
N LEU A 105 -28.52 -1.44 28.62
CA LEU A 105 -29.58 -0.53 29.04
C LEU A 105 -30.38 -1.11 30.20
N ALA A 106 -30.62 -2.42 30.21
CA ALA A 106 -31.27 -3.12 31.33
C ALA A 106 -30.48 -3.00 32.65
N VAL A 107 -29.15 -2.86 32.57
CA VAL A 107 -28.25 -2.70 33.72
C VAL A 107 -28.09 -1.23 34.10
N CYS A 108 -27.69 -0.38 33.16
CA CYS A 108 -27.36 1.03 33.41
C CYS A 108 -28.60 1.92 33.59
N ARG A 109 -29.77 1.48 33.13
CA ARG A 109 -31.06 2.21 33.18
C ARG A 109 -31.02 3.62 32.57
N SER A 110 -29.99 3.94 31.77
CA SER A 110 -29.82 5.23 31.12
C SER A 110 -29.23 5.06 29.71
N PRO A 111 -29.92 5.56 28.67
CA PRO A 111 -29.46 5.39 27.28
C PRO A 111 -28.15 6.15 27.01
N ARG A 112 -27.94 7.31 27.65
CA ARG A 112 -26.71 8.10 27.50
C ARG A 112 -25.51 7.35 28.05
N VAL A 113 -25.64 6.76 29.24
CA VAL A 113 -24.56 5.98 29.87
C VAL A 113 -24.23 4.74 29.04
N THR A 114 -25.25 4.01 28.58
CA THR A 114 -25.06 2.84 27.71
C THR A 114 -24.33 3.19 26.41
N ALA A 115 -24.72 4.29 25.75
CA ALA A 115 -24.05 4.75 24.54
C ALA A 115 -22.59 5.13 24.82
N SER A 116 -22.33 5.93 25.86
CA SER A 116 -20.97 6.33 26.23
C SER A 116 -20.06 5.15 26.52
N ILE A 117 -20.55 4.12 27.22
CA ILE A 117 -19.79 2.89 27.49
C ILE A 117 -19.46 2.16 26.18
N LEU A 118 -20.45 1.94 25.31
CA LEU A 118 -20.26 1.18 24.08
C LEU A 118 -19.31 1.88 23.11
N PHE A 119 -19.56 3.16 22.80
CA PHE A 119 -18.73 3.92 21.88
C PHE A 119 -17.36 4.23 22.49
N GLY A 120 -17.28 4.48 23.80
CA GLY A 120 -16.01 4.66 24.51
C GLY A 120 -15.14 3.41 24.47
N ALA A 121 -15.71 2.23 24.74
CA ALA A 121 -14.98 0.96 24.64
C ALA A 121 -14.50 0.70 23.21
N LEU A 122 -15.35 0.93 22.20
CA LEU A 122 -14.98 0.77 20.80
C LEU A 122 -13.85 1.73 20.39
N ALA A 123 -13.92 2.99 20.84
CA ALA A 123 -12.89 3.98 20.57
C ALA A 123 -11.55 3.62 21.21
N VAL A 124 -11.55 3.13 22.45
CA VAL A 124 -10.32 2.67 23.14
C VAL A 124 -9.70 1.48 22.41
N ILE A 125 -10.50 0.48 22.04
CA ILE A 125 -10.00 -0.69 21.30
C ILE A 125 -9.45 -0.26 19.94
N TYR A 126 -10.19 0.58 19.21
CA TYR A 126 -9.75 1.07 17.90
C TYR A 126 -8.48 1.91 18.00
N GLY A 127 -8.39 2.80 18.99
CA GLY A 127 -7.18 3.58 19.26
C GLY A 127 -5.98 2.67 19.55
N GLY A 128 -6.16 1.63 20.37
CA GLY A 128 -5.12 0.63 20.62
C GLY A 128 -4.67 -0.13 19.36
N LEU A 129 -5.61 -0.45 18.46
CA LEU A 129 -5.29 -1.07 17.17
C LEU A 129 -4.53 -0.10 16.25
N LEU A 130 -4.94 1.17 16.18
CA LEU A 130 -4.29 2.20 15.35
C LEU A 130 -2.85 2.48 15.81
N LEU A 131 -2.61 2.57 17.11
CA LEU A 131 -1.26 2.80 17.66
C LEU A 131 -0.26 1.71 17.28
N ASN A 132 -0.74 0.47 17.10
CA ASN A 132 0.07 -0.66 16.69
C ASN A 132 0.08 -0.88 15.16
N HIS A 133 -0.75 -0.16 14.42
CA HIS A 133 -0.84 -0.31 12.98
C HIS A 133 0.35 0.36 12.29
N LYS A 134 1.17 -0.43 11.61
CA LYS A 134 2.19 0.06 10.68
C LYS A 134 1.74 -0.24 9.27
N THR A 135 1.68 0.79 8.44
CA THR A 135 1.42 0.59 7.01
C THR A 135 2.61 -0.10 6.37
N VAL A 136 2.35 -0.72 5.21
CA VAL A 136 3.39 -1.37 4.39
C VAL A 136 4.53 -0.41 4.02
N HIS A 137 4.24 0.89 3.95
CA HIS A 137 5.18 1.96 3.59
C HIS A 137 5.67 2.79 4.78
N HIS A 138 5.47 2.29 6.01
CA HIS A 138 5.87 3.02 7.22
C HIS A 138 7.39 3.26 7.27
N ASP A 139 8.17 2.23 6.97
CA ASP A 139 9.64 2.34 6.97
C ASP A 139 10.16 3.16 5.76
N ASP A 140 9.47 3.10 4.61
CA ASP A 140 9.73 3.98 3.45
C ASP A 140 9.56 5.45 3.86
N GLY A 141 8.46 5.80 4.51
CA GLY A 141 8.19 7.17 4.95
C GLY A 141 9.21 7.69 5.96
N LYS A 142 9.62 6.84 6.93
CA LYS A 142 10.68 7.17 7.88
C LYS A 142 12.02 7.41 7.19
N PHE A 143 12.35 6.58 6.22
CA PHE A 143 13.57 6.73 5.42
C PHE A 143 13.58 8.07 4.69
N ILE A 144 12.51 8.40 3.96
CA ILE A 144 12.40 9.66 3.22
C ILE A 144 12.47 10.88 4.17
N GLN A 145 11.78 10.82 5.31
CA GLN A 145 11.84 11.87 6.34
C GLN A 145 13.27 12.06 6.85
N THR A 146 13.98 10.97 7.12
CA THR A 146 15.38 11.03 7.58
C THR A 146 16.29 11.67 6.53
N ILE A 147 16.06 11.42 5.24
CA ILE A 147 16.78 12.08 4.15
C ILE A 147 16.52 13.59 4.17
N ALA A 148 15.25 13.99 4.21
CA ALA A 148 14.86 15.39 4.22
C ALA A 148 15.45 16.15 5.41
N ASP A 149 15.53 15.51 6.58
CA ASP A 149 16.08 16.10 7.80
C ASP A 149 17.62 16.17 7.79
N ALA A 150 18.30 15.14 7.29
CA ALA A 150 19.77 15.04 7.33
C ALA A 150 20.47 15.72 6.15
N TYR A 151 19.80 15.84 5.00
CA TYR A 151 20.39 16.33 3.75
C TYR A 151 19.48 17.42 3.14
N PRO A 152 19.49 18.65 3.66
CA PRO A 152 18.56 19.70 3.24
C PRO A 152 18.87 20.28 1.85
N SER A 153 20.09 20.09 1.33
CA SER A 153 20.53 20.59 0.02
C SER A 153 20.94 19.43 -0.90
N GLY A 154 20.30 19.34 -2.06
CA GLY A 154 20.54 18.29 -3.06
C GLY A 154 21.73 18.58 -3.99
N PRO A 155 21.76 18.01 -5.21
CA PRO A 155 20.62 17.45 -5.94
C PRO A 155 20.33 15.97 -5.60
N PHE A 156 19.05 15.67 -5.34
CA PHE A 156 18.50 14.33 -5.24
C PHE A 156 17.97 13.86 -6.59
N LEU A 157 18.42 12.69 -7.03
CA LEU A 157 18.01 12.03 -8.24
C LEU A 157 17.28 10.73 -7.87
N VAL A 158 15.99 10.67 -8.19
CA VAL A 158 15.13 9.55 -7.80
C VAL A 158 14.91 8.63 -8.99
N ASP A 159 15.30 7.37 -8.85
CA ASP A 159 15.11 6.36 -9.87
C ASP A 159 13.61 5.97 -9.98
N HIS A 160 12.99 6.17 -11.13
CA HIS A 160 11.61 5.75 -11.36
C HIS A 160 11.48 4.27 -11.72
N SER A 161 12.55 3.58 -12.11
CA SER A 161 12.49 2.17 -12.50
C SER A 161 12.53 1.20 -11.32
N ILE A 162 12.48 1.69 -10.08
CA ILE A 162 12.34 0.88 -8.85
C ILE A 162 11.19 -0.11 -8.98
N THR A 163 11.38 -1.34 -8.50
CA THR A 163 10.48 -2.48 -8.75
C THR A 163 9.10 -2.32 -8.10
N ASP A 164 8.98 -1.57 -7.00
CA ASP A 164 7.68 -1.29 -6.36
C ASP A 164 6.93 -0.18 -7.10
N ASP A 165 5.69 -0.46 -7.50
CA ASP A 165 4.88 0.43 -8.33
C ASP A 165 4.78 1.85 -7.74
N LEU A 166 5.04 2.86 -8.59
CA LEU A 166 4.96 4.29 -8.25
C LEU A 166 5.90 4.74 -7.12
N LYS A 167 6.90 3.93 -6.72
CA LYS A 167 7.80 4.28 -5.61
C LYS A 167 8.59 5.55 -5.85
N GLY A 168 9.13 5.73 -7.06
CA GLY A 168 9.84 6.94 -7.43
C GLY A 168 8.96 8.19 -7.26
N LEU A 169 7.70 8.13 -7.68
CA LEU A 169 6.74 9.23 -7.50
C LEU A 169 6.41 9.49 -6.02
N GLN A 170 6.29 8.43 -5.21
CA GLN A 170 6.10 8.58 -3.76
C GLN A 170 7.27 9.34 -3.14
N ILE A 171 8.51 9.00 -3.49
CA ILE A 171 9.71 9.68 -2.98
C ILE A 171 9.74 11.15 -3.42
N LEU A 172 9.48 11.42 -4.71
CA LEU A 172 9.42 12.79 -5.24
C LEU A 172 8.39 13.66 -4.53
N PHE A 173 7.27 13.08 -4.12
CA PHE A 173 6.21 13.82 -3.45
C PHE A 173 6.63 14.33 -2.05
N TYR A 174 7.48 13.57 -1.35
CA TYR A 174 7.86 13.86 0.03
C TYR A 174 9.22 14.57 0.19
N LEU A 175 10.06 14.59 -0.84
CA LEU A 175 11.33 15.32 -0.83
C LEU A 175 11.18 16.77 -1.35
N PRO A 176 12.06 17.70 -0.93
CA PRO A 176 12.01 19.10 -1.39
C PRO A 176 12.17 19.23 -2.91
N GLN A 177 11.17 19.80 -3.58
CA GLN A 177 11.11 19.84 -5.05
C GLN A 177 12.23 20.66 -5.71
N GLU A 178 12.72 21.72 -5.04
CA GLU A 178 13.78 22.59 -5.59
C GLU A 178 15.09 21.86 -5.87
N HIS A 179 15.33 20.75 -5.17
CA HIS A 179 16.56 19.98 -5.27
C HIS A 179 16.32 18.52 -5.64
N THR A 180 15.09 18.14 -5.97
CA THR A 180 14.74 16.73 -6.24
C THR A 180 14.23 16.59 -7.67
N ARG A 181 14.82 15.65 -8.41
CA ARG A 181 14.45 15.34 -9.78
C ARG A 181 14.26 13.85 -9.98
N GLY A 182 13.23 13.46 -10.73
CA GLY A 182 13.04 12.08 -11.17
C GLY A 182 13.94 11.74 -12.36
N LEU A 183 14.52 10.54 -12.32
CA LEU A 183 15.16 9.87 -13.43
C LEU A 183 14.20 8.83 -14.00
N HIS A 184 14.15 8.66 -15.31
CA HIS A 184 13.33 7.61 -15.90
C HIS A 184 13.83 6.22 -15.50
N ASN A 185 15.14 6.03 -15.53
CA ASN A 185 15.91 4.89 -15.05
C ASN A 185 17.34 5.37 -14.75
N LEU A 186 18.25 4.48 -14.35
CA LEU A 186 19.62 4.88 -13.99
C LEU A 186 20.49 5.39 -15.15
N SER A 187 20.24 5.03 -16.42
CA SER A 187 21.07 5.54 -17.52
C SER A 187 20.89 7.05 -17.75
N PHE A 188 19.80 7.63 -17.24
CA PHE A 188 19.58 9.08 -17.23
C PHE A 188 20.56 9.85 -16.33
N LEU A 189 21.40 9.17 -15.54
CA LEU A 189 22.55 9.79 -14.88
C LEU A 189 23.55 10.39 -15.89
N LYS A 190 23.57 9.91 -17.14
CA LYS A 190 24.38 10.49 -18.23
C LYS A 190 23.82 11.80 -18.79
N ALA A 191 22.63 12.23 -18.39
CA ALA A 191 21.99 13.39 -19.00
C ALA A 191 22.84 14.66 -18.85
N LYS A 192 23.08 15.38 -19.94
CA LYS A 192 23.80 16.68 -19.97
C LYS A 192 23.20 17.75 -19.04
N ALA A 193 21.91 17.60 -18.71
CA ALA A 193 21.22 18.51 -17.80
C ALA A 193 21.64 18.35 -16.32
N ILE A 194 22.38 17.29 -15.98
CA ILE A 194 22.97 17.09 -14.65
C ILE A 194 24.40 17.65 -14.72
N THR A 195 24.64 18.76 -14.05
CA THR A 195 25.92 19.50 -14.14
C THR A 195 26.79 19.34 -12.90
N GLN A 196 26.26 18.73 -11.83
CA GLN A 196 26.98 18.54 -10.58
C GLN A 196 27.87 17.30 -10.66
N ASP A 197 29.12 17.43 -10.18
CA ASP A 197 30.06 16.32 -10.07
C ASP A 197 29.65 15.32 -8.99
N ARG A 198 28.96 15.81 -7.96
CA ARG A 198 28.41 15.03 -6.86
C ARG A 198 26.90 15.14 -6.82
N VAL A 199 26.23 13.99 -6.77
CA VAL A 199 24.76 13.89 -6.68
C VAL A 199 24.36 12.84 -5.64
N TYR A 200 23.13 12.95 -5.15
CA TYR A 200 22.55 11.94 -4.28
C TYR A 200 21.51 11.13 -5.05
N VAL A 201 21.69 9.82 -5.16
CA VAL A 201 20.80 8.94 -5.92
C VAL A 201 19.98 8.07 -4.99
N ILE A 202 18.67 8.04 -5.18
CA ILE A 202 17.75 7.18 -4.42
C ILE A 202 17.26 6.07 -5.34
N THR A 203 17.65 4.84 -5.04
CA THR A 203 17.27 3.62 -5.78
C THR A 203 17.33 2.39 -4.86
N GLU A 204 17.17 1.19 -5.42
CA GLU A 204 17.27 -0.09 -4.74
C GLU A 204 18.74 -0.46 -4.47
N GLN A 205 19.01 -1.10 -3.32
CA GLN A 205 20.36 -1.52 -2.94
C GLN A 205 21.07 -2.38 -3.99
N GLY A 206 20.32 -3.26 -4.66
CA GLY A 206 20.84 -4.17 -5.68
C GLY A 206 21.41 -3.46 -6.91
N ARG A 207 21.11 -2.18 -7.10
CA ARG A 207 21.61 -1.38 -8.24
C ARG A 207 22.89 -0.61 -7.93
N ARG A 208 23.51 -0.88 -6.79
CA ARG A 208 24.78 -0.27 -6.42
C ARG A 208 25.85 -0.49 -7.49
N ASP A 209 25.93 -1.69 -8.06
CA ASP A 209 26.93 -2.02 -9.08
C ASP A 209 26.63 -1.30 -10.41
N ASP A 210 25.35 -1.09 -10.74
CA ASP A 210 24.96 -0.27 -11.89
C ASP A 210 25.41 1.18 -11.71
N LEU A 211 25.28 1.73 -10.49
CA LEU A 211 25.73 3.08 -10.15
C LEU A 211 27.25 3.23 -10.26
N ALA A 212 28.00 2.16 -9.93
CA ALA A 212 29.46 2.17 -9.99
C ALA A 212 30.01 2.34 -11.42
N ASN A 213 29.19 2.12 -12.45
CA ASN A 213 29.57 2.40 -13.84
C ASN A 213 29.66 3.90 -14.15
N PHE A 214 29.07 4.76 -13.33
CA PHE A 214 29.04 6.21 -13.56
C PHE A 214 30.08 6.97 -12.71
N GLY A 215 30.56 6.36 -11.63
CA GLY A 215 31.35 7.08 -10.63
C GLY A 215 31.62 6.27 -9.35
N ASP A 216 32.26 6.93 -8.39
CA ASP A 216 32.48 6.40 -7.05
C ASP A 216 31.17 6.46 -6.23
N VAL A 217 30.78 5.33 -5.65
CA VAL A 217 29.49 5.16 -4.98
C VAL A 217 29.67 4.90 -3.48
N THR A 218 29.15 5.81 -2.66
CA THR A 218 29.09 5.68 -1.21
C THR A 218 27.65 5.49 -0.76
N GLN A 219 27.37 4.42 -0.01
CA GLN A 219 26.06 4.23 0.61
C GLN A 219 25.95 5.12 1.86
N LEU A 220 24.96 6.01 1.89
CA LEU A 220 24.74 6.93 3.00
C LEU A 220 23.68 6.42 3.99
N LEU A 221 22.52 6.04 3.45
CA LEU A 221 21.37 5.58 4.24
C LEU A 221 20.67 4.44 3.53
N GLN A 222 20.09 3.52 4.29
CA GLN A 222 19.26 2.44 3.76
C GLN A 222 18.01 2.27 4.61
N SER A 223 16.88 2.06 3.95
CA SER A 223 15.61 1.75 4.59
C SER A 223 15.67 0.36 5.25
N ARG A 224 14.97 0.19 6.37
CA ARG A 224 14.89 -1.13 7.04
C ARG A 224 14.04 -2.14 6.26
N LYS A 225 13.09 -1.63 5.49
CA LYS A 225 12.13 -2.38 4.70
C LYS A 225 11.59 -1.47 3.61
N THR A 226 11.37 -2.03 2.42
CA THR A 226 10.73 -1.32 1.31
C THR A 226 9.43 -1.99 0.90
N GLY A 227 8.33 -1.26 1.04
CA GLY A 227 6.99 -1.74 0.68
C GLY A 227 6.71 -3.19 1.12
N ARG A 228 6.37 -4.03 0.14
CA ARG A 228 6.14 -5.47 0.34
C ARG A 228 7.34 -6.36 -0.01
N GLN A 229 8.46 -5.76 -0.38
CA GLN A 229 9.64 -6.50 -0.80
C GLN A 229 10.26 -7.25 0.38
N SER A 230 10.75 -8.46 0.09
CA SER A 230 11.45 -9.31 1.06
C SER A 230 12.94 -9.44 0.77
N ASP A 231 13.35 -9.13 -0.46
CA ASP A 231 14.74 -9.18 -0.89
C ASP A 231 15.52 -7.96 -0.33
N PRO A 232 16.62 -8.17 0.40
CA PRO A 232 17.51 -7.08 0.80
C PRO A 232 18.00 -6.22 -0.37
N ALA A 233 18.13 -6.77 -1.59
CA ALA A 233 18.51 -6.02 -2.77
C ALA A 233 17.46 -4.99 -3.18
N ALA A 234 16.19 -5.19 -2.83
CA ALA A 234 15.09 -4.27 -3.14
C ALA A 234 14.91 -3.16 -2.09
N LEU A 235 15.77 -3.07 -1.07
CA LEU A 235 15.70 -2.01 -0.07
C LEU A 235 16.07 -0.66 -0.68
N LEU A 236 15.23 0.34 -0.46
CA LEU A 236 15.52 1.73 -0.80
C LEU A 236 16.77 2.19 -0.08
N THR A 237 17.65 2.80 -0.84
CA THR A 237 18.96 3.24 -0.39
C THR A 237 19.29 4.60 -1.01
N LEU A 238 19.85 5.48 -0.19
CA LEU A 238 20.43 6.74 -0.59
C LEU A 238 21.92 6.52 -0.81
N PHE A 239 22.36 6.78 -2.03
CA PHE A 239 23.75 6.77 -2.43
C PHE A 239 24.24 8.18 -2.67
N GLU A 240 25.48 8.45 -2.28
CA GLU A 240 26.28 9.53 -2.85
C GLU A 240 27.02 8.96 -4.07
N LEU A 241 26.90 9.66 -5.20
CA LEU A 241 27.61 9.34 -6.43
C LEU A 241 28.50 10.53 -6.80
N ILE A 242 29.79 10.26 -6.94
CA ILE A 242 30.77 11.22 -7.47
C ILE A 242 31.15 10.73 -8.87
N TYR A 243 30.77 11.50 -9.90
CA TYR A 243 30.97 11.10 -11.29
C TYR A 243 32.46 10.97 -11.66
N HIS A 244 32.76 10.07 -12.60
CA HIS A 244 34.07 10.03 -13.25
C HIS A 244 34.27 11.24 -14.17
N ASP A 245 35.48 11.81 -14.17
CA ASP A 245 35.86 12.99 -14.96
C ASP A 245 35.63 12.84 -16.48
N GLY A 246 35.56 11.61 -16.99
CA GLY A 246 35.41 11.27 -18.41
C GLY A 246 34.06 10.68 -18.81
N LEU A 247 33.03 10.76 -17.96
CA LEU A 247 31.73 10.19 -18.28
C LEU A 247 31.12 10.87 -19.52
N ASP A 248 30.76 10.06 -20.53
CA ASP A 248 30.07 10.58 -21.72
C ASP A 248 28.68 11.10 -21.34
N ARG A 249 28.45 12.39 -21.61
CA ARG A 249 27.19 13.07 -21.28
C ARG A 249 26.30 13.13 -22.52
N VAL A 250 25.08 12.62 -22.40
CA VAL A 250 24.12 12.49 -23.51
C VAL A 250 23.06 13.59 -23.42
N SER A 251 22.73 14.23 -24.55
CA SER A 251 21.62 15.20 -24.59
C SER A 251 20.28 14.46 -24.52
N THR A 252 19.39 14.89 -23.62
CA THR A 252 18.02 14.39 -23.53
C THR A 252 17.01 15.37 -24.14
N GLU A 253 17.47 16.41 -24.83
CA GLU A 253 16.59 17.39 -25.48
C GLU A 253 15.78 16.74 -26.60
N GLY A 254 14.46 16.96 -26.60
CA GLY A 254 13.54 16.34 -27.57
C GLY A 254 13.23 14.86 -27.33
N LEU A 255 13.80 14.22 -26.30
CA LEU A 255 13.46 12.84 -25.94
C LEU A 255 12.05 12.78 -25.35
N VAL A 256 11.17 11.99 -26.00
CA VAL A 256 9.78 11.79 -25.54
C VAL A 256 9.64 10.39 -24.94
N ILE A 257 9.30 10.33 -23.67
CA ILE A 257 8.95 9.08 -22.98
C ILE A 257 7.45 8.87 -23.11
N THR A 258 7.05 7.81 -23.80
CA THR A 258 5.62 7.50 -23.97
C THR A 258 4.99 7.01 -22.66
N PRO A 259 3.66 7.11 -22.48
CA PRO A 259 3.00 6.57 -21.29
C PRO A 259 3.28 5.07 -21.05
N MET A 260 3.41 4.29 -22.12
CA MET A 260 3.75 2.86 -22.01
C MET A 260 5.16 2.63 -21.47
N GLN A 261 6.10 3.49 -21.84
CA GLN A 261 7.48 3.45 -21.34
C GLN A 261 7.56 3.97 -19.90
N ALA A 262 6.90 5.08 -19.60
CA ALA A 262 6.85 5.66 -18.25
C ALA A 262 6.23 4.69 -17.22
N MET A 263 5.32 3.81 -17.66
CA MET A 263 4.74 2.75 -16.84
C MET A 263 5.50 1.42 -16.91
N PHE A 264 6.68 1.38 -17.52
CA PHE A 264 7.51 0.18 -17.71
C PHE A 264 6.78 -1.00 -18.37
N ARG A 265 5.74 -0.72 -19.16
CA ARG A 265 5.01 -1.72 -19.98
C ARG A 265 5.63 -1.92 -21.35
N ALA A 266 6.52 -1.02 -21.76
CA ALA A 266 7.38 -1.12 -22.91
C ALA A 266 8.79 -0.65 -22.51
N PRO A 267 9.85 -1.15 -23.16
CA PRO A 267 11.21 -0.70 -22.90
C PRO A 267 11.33 0.82 -23.13
N GLY A 268 11.76 1.52 -22.08
CA GLY A 268 12.11 2.93 -22.15
C GLY A 268 13.41 3.16 -22.92
N PRO A 269 13.71 4.41 -23.31
CA PRO A 269 15.02 4.75 -23.83
C PRO A 269 16.11 4.45 -22.79
N ASP A 270 17.22 3.91 -23.28
CA ASP A 270 18.45 3.71 -22.52
C ASP A 270 19.54 4.61 -23.11
N LEU A 271 20.23 5.37 -22.26
CA LEU A 271 21.26 6.35 -22.66
C LEU A 271 22.68 5.79 -22.53
#